data_AF-A0A3S4F0P2-F1
#
_entry.id   AF-A0A3S4F0P2-F1
#
_cell.length_a   1.000
_cell.length_b   1.000
_cell.length_c   1.000
_cell.angle_alpha   90.00
_cell.angle_beta   90.00
_cell.angle_gamma   90.00
#
_symmetry.space_group_name_H-M   'P 1'
#
loop_
_entity.id
_entity.type
_entity.pdbx_description
1 polymer ?
#
loop_
_entity_poly.entity_id
_entity_poly.type
_entity_poly.pdbx_seq_one_letter_code
_entity_poly.pdbx_strand_id
1 'polypeptide(L)' 'MKTEAGLLANMAVNDIESAKCAAKIIHQKGVKNTIITLGSKGSLAYDGTQFIYSRHFRQL' A
#
# COMPACT_ATOMS: atom_id res chain seq x y z
N MET A 1 -1.12 -14.88 2.22
CA MET A 1 -2.08 -14.46 1.17
C MET A 1 -1.32 -13.69 0.11
N LYS A 2 -1.55 -13.94 -1.18
CA LYS A 2 -0.90 -13.20 -2.29
C LYS A 2 -1.86 -12.08 -2.70
N THR A 3 -1.46 -10.83 -2.51
CA THR A 3 -2.22 -9.64 -2.94
C THR A 3 -1.60 -9.07 -4.21
N GLU A 4 -2.32 -8.20 -4.92
CA GLU A 4 -1.78 -7.50 -6.09
C GLU A 4 -0.51 -6.71 -5.74
N ALA A 5 -0.54 -5.95 -4.63
CA ALA A 5 0.64 -5.24 -4.12
C ALA A 5 1.79 -6.20 -3.80
N GLY A 6 1.50 -7.36 -3.20
CA GLY A 6 2.52 -8.37 -2.90
C GLY A 6 3.13 -9.03 -4.14
N LEU A 7 2.33 -9.25 -5.19
CA LEU A 7 2.82 -9.72 -6.49
C LEU A 7 3.77 -8.70 -7.13
N LEU A 8 3.38 -7.43 -7.13
CA LEU A 8 4.19 -6.36 -7.71
C LEU A 8 5.47 -6.10 -6.91
N ALA A 9 5.42 -6.21 -5.58
CA ALA A 9 6.58 -6.01 -4.71
C ALA A 9 7.43 -7.28 -4.49
N ASN A 10 6.96 -8.43 -4.96
CA ASN A 10 7.55 -9.75 -4.68
C ASN A 10 7.72 -10.04 -3.17
N MET A 11 6.72 -9.69 -2.36
CA MET A 11 6.70 -9.89 -0.90
C MET A 11 5.27 -10.10 -0.38
N ALA A 12 5.12 -10.62 0.84
CA ALA A 12 3.81 -10.67 1.49
C ALA A 12 3.39 -9.29 2.01
N VAL A 13 2.09 -8.96 1.87
CA VAL A 13 1.50 -7.73 2.40
C VAL A 13 0.31 -8.10 3.27
N ASN A 14 0.47 -8.00 4.59
CA ASN A 14 -0.50 -8.45 5.59
C ASN A 14 -0.92 -7.34 6.57
N ASP A 15 -0.16 -6.25 6.62
CA ASP A 15 -0.32 -5.13 7.54
C ASP A 15 0.17 -3.82 6.91
N ILE A 16 0.08 -2.73 7.67
CA ILE A 16 0.45 -1.40 7.18
C ILE A 16 1.97 -1.25 6.95
N GLU A 17 2.80 -1.92 7.74
CA GLU A 17 4.26 -1.82 7.61
C GLU A 17 4.74 -2.57 6.36
N SER A 18 4.25 -3.78 6.13
CA SER A 18 4.48 -4.51 4.88
C SER A 18 3.91 -3.78 3.65
N ALA A 19 2.79 -3.05 3.79
CA ALA A 19 2.27 -2.19 2.74
C ALA A 19 3.18 -0.99 2.43
N LYS A 20 3.79 -0.35 3.45
CA LYS A 20 4.79 0.72 3.23
C LYS A 20 6.01 0.19 2.47
N CYS A 21 6.51 -0.99 2.85
CA CYS A 21 7.62 -1.64 2.15
C CYS A 21 7.26 -1.93 0.69
N ALA A 22 6.08 -2.51 0.44
CA ALA A 22 5.60 -2.79 -0.90
C ALA A 22 5.47 -1.50 -1.74
N ALA A 23 4.93 -0.42 -1.16
CA ALA A 23 4.81 0.87 -1.85
C ALA A 23 6.18 1.46 -2.26
N LYS A 24 7.20 1.32 -1.40
CA LYS A 24 8.57 1.75 -1.74
C LYS A 24 9.17 0.92 -2.87
N ILE A 25 9.03 -0.42 -2.83
CA ILE A 25 9.53 -1.31 -3.90
C ILE A 25 8.82 -1.01 -5.23
N ILE A 26 7.51 -0.81 -5.20
CA ILE A 26 6.72 -0.48 -6.39
C ILE A 26 7.16 0.89 -6.95
N HIS A 27 7.41 1.87 -6.08
CA HIS A 27 7.93 3.17 -6.50
C HIS A 27 9.32 3.08 -7.17
N GLN A 28 10.22 2.28 -6.60
CA GLN A 28 11.54 2.01 -7.18
C GLN A 28 11.49 1.38 -8.58
N LYS A 29 10.35 0.79 -8.97
CA LYS A 29 10.11 0.29 -10.34
C LYS A 29 9.64 1.37 -11.33
N GLY A 30 9.63 2.64 -10.93
CA GLY A 30 9.24 3.79 -11.77
C GLY A 30 7.80 4.26 -11.59
N VAL A 31 7.02 3.62 -10.70
CA VAL A 31 5.66 4.07 -10.38
C VAL A 31 5.73 5.32 -9.50
N LYS A 32 5.29 6.48 -10.00
CA LYS A 32 5.37 7.74 -9.26
C LYS A 32 4.57 7.69 -7.95
N ASN A 33 3.29 7.35 -8.05
CA ASN A 33 2.37 7.34 -6.91
C ASN A 33 1.77 5.94 -6.76
N THR A 34 1.78 5.41 -5.54
CA THR A 34 1.22 4.10 -5.21
C THR A 34 0.09 4.24 -4.19
N ILE A 35 -1.05 3.58 -4.43
CA ILE A 35 -2.13 3.43 -3.45
C ILE A 35 -2.34 1.93 -3.21
N ILE A 36 -2.25 1.51 -1.95
CA ILE A 36 -2.50 0.13 -1.51
C ILE A 36 -3.76 0.13 -0.65
N THR A 37 -4.77 -0.65 -1.07
CA THR A 37 -5.98 -0.88 -0.28
C THR A 37 -5.74 -2.00 0.73
N LEU A 38 -6.22 -1.79 1.96
CA LEU A 38 -6.07 -2.70 3.11
C LEU A 38 -7.43 -3.20 3.61
N GLY A 39 -8.43 -3.27 2.71
CA GLY A 39 -9.79 -3.66 3.02
C GLY A 39 -10.44 -2.76 4.06
N SER A 40 -10.99 -3.36 5.13
CA SER A 40 -11.60 -2.64 6.26
C SER A 40 -10.63 -1.74 7.03
N LYS A 41 -9.32 -1.90 6.82
CA LYS A 41 -8.29 -1.03 7.39
C LYS A 41 -8.05 0.23 6.55
N GLY A 42 -8.77 0.47 5.45
CA GLY A 42 -8.62 1.68 4.63
C GLY A 42 -7.55 1.55 3.56
N SER A 43 -6.77 2.60 3.32
CA SER A 43 -5.73 2.63 2.28
C SER A 43 -4.49 3.42 2.68
N LEU A 44 -3.36 3.06 2.07
CA LEU A 44 -2.07 3.74 2.20
C LEU A 44 -1.68 4.32 0.83
N ALA A 45 -1.39 5.61 0.77
CA ALA A 45 -0.81 6.26 -0.40
C ALA A 45 0.67 6.60 -0.15
N TYR A 46 1.49 6.55 -1.20
CA TYR A 46 2.91 6.92 -1.20
C TYR A 46 3.28 7.60 -2.51
N ASP A 47 3.98 8.73 -2.45
CA ASP A 47 4.40 9.54 -3.61
C ASP A 47 5.92 9.53 -3.87
N GLY A 48 6.66 8.70 -3.15
CA GLY A 48 8.13 8.69 -3.17
C GLY A 48 8.78 9.44 -2.01
N THR A 49 8.01 10.25 -1.26
CA THR A 49 8.52 11.05 -0.14
C THR A 49 7.72 10.82 1.13
N GLN A 50 6.40 10.81 1.04
CA GLN A 50 5.50 10.80 2.20
C GLN A 50 4.45 9.71 2.08
N PHE A 51 3.99 9.25 3.25
CA PHE A 51 2.88 8.33 3.38
C PHE A 51 1.64 9.06 3.86
N ILE A 52 0.51 8.79 3.21
CA ILE A 52 -0.81 9.23 3.68
C ILE A 52 -1.63 7.98 3.99
N TYR A 53 -2.22 7.93 5.17
CA TYR A 53 -3.11 6.85 5.57
C TYR A 53 -4.54 7.36 5.65
N SER A 54 -5.42 6.78 4.84
CA SER A 54 -6.85 7.04 4.90
C SER A 54 -7.53 5.88 5.60
N ARG A 55 -8.08 6.13 6.79
CA ARG A 55 -8.91 5.14 7.49
C ARG A 55 -10.18 4.88 6.68
N HIS A 56 -10.63 3.63 6.66
CA HIS A 56 -11.94 3.31 6.11
C HIS A 56 -13.02 4.00 6.94
N PHE A 57 -13.90 4.75 6.28
CA PHE A 57 -15.06 5.35 6.92
C PHE A 57 -16.28 4.48 6.62
N ARG A 58 -16.85 3.87 7.66
CA ARG A 58 -18.20 3.31 7.57
C ARG A 58 -19.17 4.46 7.75
N GLN A 59 -19.88 4.84 6.68
CA GLN A 59 -21.15 5.54 6.86
C GLN A 59 -22.09 4.57 7.58
N LEU A 60 -22.63 5.02 8.72
CA LEU A 60 -23.77 4.38 9.39
C LEU A 60 -25.03 4.65 8.59
#